data_AF-A0A483A0R8-F1
#
_entry.id   AF-A0A483A0R8-F1
#
_cell.length_a   1.000
_cell.length_b   1.000
_cell.length_c   1.000
_cell.angle_alpha   90.00
_cell.angle_beta   90.00
_cell.angle_gamma   90.00
#
_symmetry.space_group_name_H-M   'P 1'
#
loop_
_entity.id
_entity.type
_entity.pdbx_description
1 polymer ?
#
loop_
_entity_poly.entity_id
_entity_poly.type
_entity_poly.pdbx_seq_one_letter_code
_entity_poly.pdbx_strand_id
1 'polypeptide(L)'
;MDIIITNPPFSLFREFLAWLMKYDKQFLMIGNMNAVTYKEVFPFIKNNRLWLGNGFNSGNAYFQTPVAKEYAGGVYNPETGLVKFRNCIWFTNIEHGRRHELLTLMTMADNLKFNNKIDSYPKYDNYDAIEVSYTKAIPSDYKGVMGVPISFMDKYCPEQFEILGATESEGKGFSNGLWSEKSKVSQPLVNQKRVYKRIFIKNKQL
;
A
#
# COMPACT_ATOMS: atom_id res chain seq x y z
N MET A 1 1.04 0.87 -30.13
CA MET A 1 0.74 0.49 -28.74
C MET A 1 0.42 1.77 -28.01
N ASP A 2 -0.79 1.91 -27.50
CA ASP A 2 -1.23 3.15 -26.87
C ASP A 2 -1.14 3.01 -25.35
N ILE A 3 -0.36 3.88 -24.71
CA ILE A 3 -0.21 3.95 -23.26
C ILE A 3 -1.01 5.15 -22.75
N ILE A 4 -1.82 4.93 -21.72
CA ILE A 4 -2.60 6.00 -21.09
C ILE A 4 -1.85 6.51 -19.86
N ILE A 5 -1.43 7.78 -19.89
CA ILE A 5 -0.79 8.44 -18.75
C ILE A 5 -1.71 9.55 -18.26
N THR A 6 -2.18 9.49 -17.00
CA THR A 6 -3.21 10.43 -16.53
C THR A 6 -3.21 10.68 -15.02
N ASN A 7 -3.92 11.73 -14.63
CA ASN A 7 -4.26 12.07 -13.25
C ASN A 7 -5.78 12.28 -13.17
N PRO A 8 -6.58 11.21 -13.07
CA PRO A 8 -8.02 11.35 -13.01
C PRO A 8 -8.44 12.01 -11.68
N PRO A 9 -9.61 12.65 -11.63
CA PRO A 9 -10.22 13.00 -10.35
C PRO A 9 -10.27 11.78 -9.42
N PHE A 10 -9.83 11.92 -8.18
CA PHE A 10 -9.76 10.78 -7.25
C PHE A 10 -11.11 10.10 -7.01
N SER A 11 -12.22 10.82 -7.17
CA SER A 11 -13.58 10.26 -7.12
C SER A 11 -13.85 9.23 -8.22
N LEU A 12 -13.22 9.39 -9.40
CA LEU A 12 -13.40 8.53 -10.57
C LEU A 12 -12.30 7.46 -10.71
N PHE A 13 -11.32 7.44 -9.80
CA PHE A 13 -10.16 6.54 -9.88
C PHE A 13 -10.56 5.07 -10.05
N ARG A 14 -11.52 4.58 -9.26
CA ARG A 14 -11.94 3.17 -9.26
C ARG A 14 -12.64 2.78 -10.56
N GLU A 15 -13.55 3.62 -11.03
CA GLU A 15 -14.29 3.41 -12.27
C GLU A 15 -13.34 3.42 -13.48
N PHE A 16 -12.43 4.39 -13.50
CA PHE A 16 -11.47 4.51 -14.59
C PHE A 16 -10.45 3.36 -14.58
N LEU A 17 -9.94 2.94 -13.41
CA LEU A 17 -9.11 1.74 -13.29
C LEU A 17 -9.85 0.49 -13.79
N ALA A 18 -11.10 0.30 -13.40
CA ALA A 18 -11.89 -0.86 -13.85
C ALA A 18 -12.03 -0.88 -15.38
N TRP A 19 -12.24 0.28 -16.01
CA TRP A 19 -12.25 0.41 -17.47
C TRP A 19 -10.89 0.05 -18.08
N LEU A 20 -9.78 0.58 -17.55
CA LEU A 20 -8.42 0.28 -18.02
C LEU A 20 -8.12 -1.22 -17.96
N MET A 21 -8.48 -1.86 -16.84
CA MET A 21 -8.28 -3.31 -16.63
C MET A 21 -9.22 -4.16 -17.49
N LYS A 22 -10.43 -3.69 -17.82
CA LYS A 22 -11.39 -4.39 -18.67
C LYS A 22 -10.95 -4.45 -20.14
N TYR A 23 -10.29 -3.40 -20.62
CA TYR A 23 -9.85 -3.28 -22.01
C TYR A 23 -8.33 -3.51 -22.19
N ASP A 24 -7.70 -4.14 -21.19
CA ASP A 24 -6.28 -4.50 -21.15
C ASP A 24 -5.36 -3.37 -21.63
N LYS A 25 -5.63 -2.14 -21.18
CA LYS A 25 -4.81 -0.98 -21.51
C LYS A 25 -3.56 -0.97 -20.66
N GLN A 26 -2.44 -0.58 -21.26
CA GLN A 26 -1.26 -0.22 -20.48
C GLN A 26 -1.39 1.23 -20.01
N PHE A 27 -1.07 1.48 -18.74
CA PHE A 27 -1.30 2.78 -18.16
C PHE A 27 -0.33 3.15 -17.05
N LEU A 28 -0.25 4.45 -16.79
CA LEU A 28 0.39 5.04 -15.64
C LEU A 28 -0.56 6.12 -15.09
N MET A 29 -1.10 5.92 -13.90
CA MET A 29 -2.18 6.75 -13.37
C MET A 29 -1.90 7.23 -11.95
N ILE A 30 -2.05 8.53 -11.69
CA ILE A 30 -1.93 9.06 -10.32
C ILE A 30 -3.17 8.67 -9.52
N GLY A 31 -2.95 8.16 -8.31
CA GLY A 31 -3.98 7.87 -7.34
C GLY A 31 -3.54 8.21 -5.92
N ASN A 32 -4.44 8.01 -4.98
CA ASN A 32 -4.13 8.08 -3.56
C ASN A 32 -3.61 6.72 -3.07
N MET A 33 -2.58 6.70 -2.22
CA MET A 33 -2.00 5.48 -1.62
C MET A 33 -3.06 4.59 -0.96
N ASN A 34 -4.12 5.17 -0.37
CA ASN A 34 -5.19 4.40 0.26
C ASN A 34 -5.94 3.48 -0.72
N ALA A 35 -5.90 3.82 -2.02
CA ALA A 35 -6.54 3.02 -3.06
C ALA A 35 -5.97 1.61 -3.17
N VAL A 36 -4.73 1.37 -2.69
CA VAL A 36 -4.12 0.03 -2.63
C VAL A 36 -5.04 -1.00 -1.95
N THR A 37 -5.80 -0.58 -0.95
CA THR A 37 -6.69 -1.48 -0.17
C THR A 37 -8.15 -1.42 -0.57
N TYR A 38 -8.51 -0.63 -1.59
CA TYR A 38 -9.90 -0.56 -2.05
C TYR A 38 -10.32 -1.90 -2.64
N LYS A 39 -11.56 -2.31 -2.38
CA LYS A 39 -12.13 -3.59 -2.81
C LYS A 39 -12.00 -3.80 -4.33
N GLU A 40 -12.11 -2.73 -5.11
CA GLU A 40 -12.02 -2.76 -6.58
C GLU A 40 -10.58 -2.74 -7.11
N VAL A 41 -9.58 -2.48 -6.26
CA VAL A 41 -8.18 -2.26 -6.65
C VAL A 41 -7.29 -3.40 -6.13
N PHE A 42 -7.43 -3.75 -4.85
CA PHE A 42 -6.59 -4.73 -4.17
C PHE A 42 -6.54 -6.09 -4.86
N PRO A 43 -7.63 -6.65 -5.44
CA PRO A 43 -7.56 -7.91 -6.17
C PRO A 43 -6.58 -7.87 -7.34
N PHE A 44 -6.45 -6.75 -8.05
CA PHE A 44 -5.46 -6.64 -9.13
C PHE A 44 -4.02 -6.62 -8.59
N ILE A 45 -3.80 -5.97 -7.45
CA ILE A 45 -2.49 -5.95 -6.78
C ILE A 45 -2.10 -7.35 -6.29
N LYS A 46 -3.01 -8.02 -5.56
CA LYS A 46 -2.79 -9.38 -5.04
C LYS A 46 -2.47 -10.37 -6.16
N ASN A 47 -3.13 -10.24 -7.31
CA ASN A 47 -2.91 -11.11 -8.47
C ASN A 47 -1.79 -10.64 -9.40
N ASN A 48 -0.93 -9.70 -8.97
CA ASN A 48 0.20 -9.19 -9.75
C ASN A 48 -0.20 -8.62 -11.13
N ARG A 49 -1.40 -8.02 -11.24
CA ARG A 49 -1.91 -7.34 -12.45
C ARG A 49 -1.85 -5.81 -12.34
N LEU A 50 -1.51 -5.29 -11.16
CA LEU A 50 -1.41 -3.86 -10.85
C LEU A 50 -0.31 -3.64 -9.80
N TRP A 51 0.45 -2.56 -9.93
CA TRP A 51 1.49 -2.19 -8.97
C TRP A 51 1.71 -0.69 -8.90
N LEU A 52 2.57 -0.29 -7.96
CA LEU A 52 2.96 1.10 -7.78
C LEU A 52 4.14 1.45 -8.68
N GLY A 53 4.05 2.57 -9.37
CA GLY A 53 5.16 3.18 -10.09
C GLY A 53 6.05 4.02 -9.18
N ASN A 54 6.97 4.79 -9.78
CA ASN A 54 7.90 5.62 -9.01
C ASN A 54 7.19 6.73 -8.22
N GLY A 55 7.13 6.61 -6.90
CA GLY A 55 6.40 7.56 -6.06
C GLY A 55 6.94 8.99 -6.03
N PHE A 56 6.14 9.89 -5.46
CA PHE A 56 6.53 11.27 -5.22
C PHE A 56 7.34 11.40 -3.93
N ASN A 57 8.21 12.41 -3.84
CA ASN A 57 9.00 12.64 -2.65
C ASN A 57 8.09 12.80 -1.41
N SER A 58 8.27 11.91 -0.43
CA SER A 58 7.45 11.83 0.78
C SER A 58 5.94 11.73 0.50
N GLY A 59 5.56 11.19 -0.66
CA GLY A 59 4.16 11.08 -1.11
C GLY A 59 3.50 12.42 -1.46
N ASN A 60 4.27 13.49 -1.62
CA ASN A 60 3.75 14.83 -1.91
C ASN A 60 3.88 15.15 -3.40
N ALA A 61 2.75 15.23 -4.08
CA ALA A 61 2.69 15.74 -5.45
C ALA A 61 2.28 17.21 -5.44
N TYR A 62 2.87 17.98 -6.36
CA TYR A 62 2.66 19.41 -6.50
C TYR A 62 2.15 19.69 -7.90
N PHE A 63 1.00 20.35 -8.01
CA PHE A 63 0.34 20.61 -9.30
C PHE A 63 0.10 22.11 -9.46
N GLN A 64 0.31 22.60 -10.68
CA GLN A 64 -0.18 23.91 -11.07
C GLN A 64 -1.66 23.80 -11.47
N THR A 65 -2.47 24.74 -11.03
CA THR A 65 -3.90 24.82 -11.37
C THR A 65 -4.15 26.08 -12.18
N PRO A 66 -4.82 26.00 -13.35
CA PRO A 66 -5.25 27.20 -14.07
C PRO A 66 -6.47 27.86 -13.41
N VAL A 67 -7.13 27.15 -12.47
CA VAL A 67 -8.32 27.63 -11.77
C VAL A 67 -7.95 27.89 -10.32
N ALA A 68 -8.02 29.16 -9.90
CA ALA A 68 -7.95 29.52 -8.50
C ALA A 68 -9.21 29.01 -7.79
N LYS A 69 -9.04 28.13 -6.81
CA LYS A 69 -10.08 27.72 -5.87
C LYS A 69 -9.67 28.12 -4.47
N GLU A 70 -10.64 28.27 -3.57
CA GLU A 70 -10.35 28.29 -2.16
C GLU A 70 -9.83 26.90 -1.75
N TYR A 71 -8.53 26.84 -1.46
CA TYR A 71 -7.88 25.65 -0.95
C TYR A 71 -7.82 25.71 0.58
N ALA A 72 -7.94 24.56 1.24
CA ALA A 72 -7.67 24.47 2.66
C ALA A 72 -6.23 24.93 2.99
N GLY A 73 -6.02 25.47 4.19
CA GLY A 73 -4.70 25.94 4.63
C GLY A 73 -3.61 24.87 4.47
N GLY A 74 -2.45 25.26 3.91
CA GLY A 74 -1.30 24.37 3.68
C GLY A 74 -1.39 23.49 2.43
N VAL A 75 -2.45 23.61 1.63
CA VAL A 75 -2.60 22.94 0.33
C VAL A 75 -2.10 23.84 -0.79
N TYR A 76 -2.44 25.13 -0.80
CA TYR A 76 -1.92 26.08 -1.77
C TYR A 76 -0.67 26.80 -1.25
N ASN A 77 0.37 26.90 -2.06
CA ASN A 77 1.55 27.70 -1.80
C ASN A 77 1.51 28.98 -2.66
N PRO A 78 1.31 30.18 -2.07
CA PRO A 78 1.23 31.43 -2.82
C PRO A 78 2.55 31.87 -3.46
N GLU A 79 3.70 31.46 -2.93
CA GLU A 79 5.02 31.82 -3.48
C GLU A 79 5.32 31.08 -4.78
N THR A 80 4.88 29.82 -4.87
CA THR A 80 5.13 28.96 -6.04
C THR A 80 3.92 28.81 -6.96
N GLY A 81 2.72 29.20 -6.51
CA GLY A 81 1.46 28.98 -7.22
C GLY A 81 1.03 27.51 -7.29
N LEU A 82 1.68 26.62 -6.52
CA LEU A 82 1.44 25.18 -6.58
C LEU A 82 0.47 24.71 -5.50
N VAL A 83 -0.29 23.67 -5.84
CA VAL A 83 -1.21 22.95 -4.97
C VAL A 83 -0.59 21.60 -4.58
N LYS A 84 -0.45 21.36 -3.28
CA LYS A 84 0.13 20.16 -2.68
C LYS A 84 -0.95 19.13 -2.35
N PHE A 85 -0.80 17.93 -2.88
CA PHE A 85 -1.59 16.76 -2.48
C PHE A 85 -0.68 15.72 -1.82
N ARG A 86 -1.13 15.22 -0.65
CA ARG A 86 -0.43 14.19 0.11
C ARG A 86 -0.88 12.79 -0.32
N ASN A 87 -0.02 11.81 -0.05
CA ASN A 87 -0.26 10.40 -0.34
C ASN A 87 -0.56 10.12 -1.82
N CYS A 88 -0.02 10.93 -2.73
CA CYS A 88 -0.07 10.66 -4.15
C CYS A 88 0.93 9.58 -4.52
N ILE A 89 0.53 8.68 -5.41
CA ILE A 89 1.37 7.61 -5.93
C ILE A 89 0.93 7.27 -7.36
N TRP A 90 1.85 6.75 -8.16
CA TRP A 90 1.53 6.17 -9.46
C TRP A 90 1.05 4.73 -9.31
N PHE A 91 -0.01 4.39 -10.03
CA PHE A 91 -0.48 3.03 -10.26
C PHE A 91 -0.24 2.66 -11.72
N THR A 92 0.24 1.45 -11.98
CA THR A 92 0.57 1.00 -13.33
C THR A 92 0.51 -0.51 -13.45
N ASN A 93 0.35 -0.98 -14.68
CA ASN A 93 0.56 -2.37 -15.10
C ASN A 93 1.71 -2.47 -16.15
N ILE A 94 2.55 -1.44 -16.23
CA ILE A 94 3.75 -1.39 -17.07
C ILE A 94 4.93 -1.87 -16.24
N GLU A 95 5.64 -2.88 -16.76
CA GLU A 95 6.72 -3.54 -16.01
C GLU A 95 7.92 -2.60 -15.80
N HIS A 96 8.55 -2.68 -14.64
CA HIS A 96 9.74 -1.88 -14.33
C HIS A 96 10.67 -2.58 -13.33
N GLY A 97 11.99 -2.40 -13.54
CA GLY A 97 13.03 -3.09 -12.76
C GLY A 97 12.92 -2.94 -11.23
N ARG A 98 12.46 -1.77 -10.74
CA ARG A 98 12.29 -1.52 -9.30
C ARG A 98 11.36 -2.51 -8.60
N ARG A 99 10.40 -3.11 -9.32
CA ARG A 99 9.48 -4.11 -8.77
C ARG A 99 10.20 -5.42 -8.43
N HIS A 100 11.38 -5.65 -8.98
CA HIS A 100 12.16 -6.86 -8.77
C HIS A 100 13.37 -6.64 -7.84
N GLU A 101 13.45 -5.47 -7.18
CA GLU A 101 14.49 -5.18 -6.20
C GLU A 101 14.20 -5.91 -4.88
N LEU A 102 15.05 -6.87 -4.54
CA LEU A 102 14.98 -7.56 -3.25
C LEU A 102 15.28 -6.58 -2.11
N LEU A 103 14.47 -6.62 -1.06
CA LEU A 103 14.76 -5.93 0.19
C LEU A 103 15.82 -6.67 0.99
N THR A 104 16.86 -5.94 1.41
CA THR A 104 17.77 -6.40 2.44
C THR A 104 17.03 -6.41 3.78
N LEU A 105 16.90 -7.59 4.38
CA LEU A 105 16.19 -7.82 5.64
C LEU A 105 17.17 -8.25 6.73
N MET A 106 16.84 -7.91 7.97
CA MET A 106 17.55 -8.35 9.17
C MET A 106 16.74 -9.46 9.86
N THR A 107 17.38 -10.28 10.69
CA THR A 107 16.66 -11.25 11.53
C THR A 107 15.74 -10.53 12.53
N MET A 108 14.78 -11.22 13.14
CA MET A 108 13.99 -10.64 14.24
C MET A 108 14.89 -10.14 15.36
N ALA A 109 15.91 -10.91 15.74
CA ALA A 109 16.84 -10.55 16.80
C ALA A 109 17.64 -9.28 16.46
N ASP A 110 18.16 -9.19 15.24
CA ASP A 110 18.91 -8.03 14.78
C ASP A 110 18.01 -6.80 14.64
N ASN A 111 16.79 -6.96 14.15
CA ASN A 111 15.80 -5.89 14.10
C ASN A 111 15.55 -5.31 15.50
N LEU A 112 15.31 -6.15 16.51
CA LEU A 112 15.10 -5.70 17.89
C LEU A 112 16.34 -5.03 18.50
N LYS A 113 17.54 -5.36 18.00
CA LYS A 113 18.80 -4.77 18.47
C LYS A 113 19.13 -3.43 17.81
N PHE A 114 18.85 -3.28 16.51
CA PHE A 114 19.35 -2.17 15.70
C PHE A 114 18.25 -1.22 15.19
N ASN A 115 16.98 -1.61 15.24
CA ASN A 115 15.87 -0.77 14.78
C ASN A 115 15.18 -0.08 15.95
N ASN A 116 15.55 1.19 16.17
CA ASN A 116 15.02 2.03 17.25
C ASN A 116 13.51 2.38 17.15
N LYS A 117 12.79 1.85 16.16
CA LYS A 117 11.34 2.07 16.00
C LYS A 117 10.50 0.89 16.44
N ILE A 118 11.11 -0.24 16.80
CA ILE A 118 10.41 -1.43 17.25
C ILE A 118 11.07 -1.99 18.51
N ASP A 119 10.24 -2.43 19.45
CA ASP A 119 10.69 -3.11 20.66
C ASP A 119 10.15 -4.54 20.75
N SER A 120 9.20 -4.89 19.86
CA SER A 120 8.59 -6.21 19.78
C SER A 120 7.85 -6.40 18.45
N TYR A 121 7.41 -7.64 18.21
CA TYR A 121 6.53 -8.03 17.10
C TYR A 121 5.19 -8.54 17.64
N PRO A 122 4.26 -7.63 17.99
CA PRO A 122 3.01 -8.04 18.59
C PRO A 122 2.15 -8.82 17.58
N LYS A 123 1.36 -9.78 18.08
CA LYS A 123 0.31 -10.43 17.29
C LYS A 123 -0.93 -9.55 17.27
N TYR A 124 -1.73 -9.67 16.20
CA TYR A 124 -3.05 -9.05 16.22
C TYR A 124 -4.01 -9.82 17.12
N ASP A 125 -4.96 -9.12 17.71
CA ASP A 125 -6.02 -9.73 18.52
C ASP A 125 -7.07 -10.44 17.64
N ASN A 126 -7.20 -10.01 16.39
CA ASN A 126 -8.27 -10.41 15.47
C ASN A 126 -7.80 -10.85 14.09
N TYR A 127 -6.49 -10.98 13.88
CA TYR A 127 -5.90 -11.55 12.67
C TYR A 127 -4.82 -12.57 13.03
N ASP A 128 -4.74 -13.68 12.29
CA ASP A 128 -3.64 -14.65 12.44
C ASP A 128 -2.36 -14.17 11.74
N ALA A 129 -1.75 -13.11 12.29
CA ALA A 129 -0.53 -12.51 11.80
C ALA A 129 0.18 -11.71 12.91
N ILE A 130 1.45 -11.38 12.70
CA ILE A 130 2.16 -10.35 13.48
C ILE A 130 2.01 -8.98 12.84
N GLU A 131 1.99 -7.94 13.66
CA GLU A 131 2.06 -6.56 13.22
C GLU A 131 3.52 -6.15 13.00
N VAL A 132 3.80 -5.62 11.81
CA VAL A 132 5.10 -5.09 11.43
C VAL A 132 4.92 -3.65 10.95
N SER A 133 5.04 -2.69 11.87
CA SER A 133 4.73 -1.27 11.62
C SER A 133 5.63 -0.57 10.61
N TYR A 134 6.80 -1.13 10.29
CA TYR A 134 7.79 -0.51 9.41
C TYR A 134 8.36 -1.53 8.42
N THR A 135 8.45 -1.16 7.14
CA THR A 135 9.06 -2.03 6.11
C THR A 135 10.49 -2.46 6.46
N LYS A 136 11.27 -1.58 7.10
CA LYS A 136 12.64 -1.92 7.55
C LYS A 136 12.68 -2.91 8.71
N ALA A 137 11.55 -3.13 9.39
CA ALA A 137 11.42 -4.07 10.49
C ALA A 137 10.94 -5.46 10.01
N ILE A 138 10.72 -5.68 8.70
CA ILE A 138 10.32 -6.99 8.20
C ILE A 138 11.46 -7.98 8.49
N PRO A 139 11.21 -9.02 9.29
CA PRO A 139 12.24 -9.99 9.62
C PRO A 139 12.52 -10.97 8.47
N SER A 140 13.79 -11.33 8.31
CA SER A 140 14.23 -12.31 7.31
C SER A 140 13.92 -13.76 7.69
N ASP A 141 13.63 -14.05 8.97
CA ASP A 141 13.58 -15.40 9.57
C ASP A 141 12.18 -15.78 10.12
N TYR A 142 11.17 -14.93 9.93
CA TYR A 142 9.80 -15.22 10.37
C TYR A 142 8.98 -15.92 9.27
N LYS A 143 8.57 -17.17 9.56
CA LYS A 143 7.81 -18.02 8.61
C LYS A 143 6.29 -17.78 8.59
N GLY A 144 5.78 -17.04 9.56
CA GLY A 144 4.35 -16.74 9.68
C GLY A 144 3.88 -15.60 8.78
N VAL A 145 2.62 -15.22 8.92
CA VAL A 145 2.03 -14.09 8.19
C VAL A 145 2.37 -12.78 8.88
N MET A 146 2.74 -11.78 8.09
CA MET A 146 3.11 -10.45 8.57
C MET A 146 2.16 -9.42 8.00
N GLY A 147 1.55 -8.61 8.86
CA GLY A 147 0.83 -7.42 8.45
C GLY A 147 1.79 -6.24 8.33
N VAL A 148 1.95 -5.71 7.12
CA VAL A 148 2.83 -4.58 6.80
C VAL A 148 2.01 -3.35 6.39
N PRO A 149 2.57 -2.11 6.50
CA PRO A 149 1.85 -0.91 6.11
C PRO A 149 1.55 -0.90 4.62
N ILE A 150 0.49 -0.24 4.18
CA ILE A 150 0.16 -0.16 2.74
C ILE A 150 1.27 0.47 1.89
N SER A 151 2.11 1.33 2.50
CA SER A 151 3.28 1.92 1.86
C SER A 151 4.40 0.93 1.56
N PHE A 152 4.36 -0.28 2.13
CA PHE A 152 5.23 -1.39 1.74
C PHE A 152 5.17 -1.68 0.24
N MET A 153 4.04 -1.43 -0.41
CA MET A 153 3.86 -1.67 -1.85
C MET A 153 4.85 -0.91 -2.73
N ASP A 154 5.43 0.19 -2.24
CA ASP A 154 6.49 0.96 -2.93
C ASP A 154 7.82 0.18 -3.03
N LYS A 155 7.93 -0.91 -2.28
CA LYS A 155 9.09 -1.79 -2.12
C LYS A 155 8.73 -3.27 -2.28
N TYR A 156 7.52 -3.55 -2.75
CA TYR A 156 7.07 -4.93 -2.92
C TYR A 156 7.81 -5.58 -4.09
N CYS A 157 8.42 -6.72 -3.79
CA CYS A 157 9.06 -7.60 -4.75
C CYS A 157 8.32 -8.94 -4.82
N PRO A 158 7.69 -9.30 -5.96
CA PRO A 158 6.90 -10.53 -6.09
C PRO A 158 7.75 -11.80 -6.02
N GLU A 159 9.07 -11.71 -6.26
CA GLU A 159 10.02 -12.82 -6.08
C GLU A 159 10.33 -13.07 -4.60
N GLN A 160 10.30 -12.02 -3.77
CA GLN A 160 10.62 -12.10 -2.35
C GLN A 160 9.39 -12.38 -1.48
N PHE A 161 8.25 -11.78 -1.80
CA PHE A 161 7.06 -11.83 -0.96
C PHE A 161 5.82 -12.31 -1.73
N GLU A 162 4.96 -13.00 -1.02
CA GLU A 162 3.60 -13.32 -1.45
C GLU A 162 2.61 -12.40 -0.74
N ILE A 163 1.68 -11.78 -1.49
CA ILE A 163 0.56 -11.05 -0.90
C ILE A 163 -0.59 -12.02 -0.65
N LEU A 164 -0.90 -12.26 0.62
CA LEU A 164 -1.97 -13.15 1.03
C LEU A 164 -3.32 -12.44 1.11
N GLY A 165 -3.34 -11.20 1.57
CA GLY A 165 -4.57 -10.46 1.77
C GLY A 165 -4.34 -9.05 2.29
N ALA A 166 -5.42 -8.39 2.69
CA ALA A 166 -5.36 -7.11 3.39
C ALA A 166 -6.45 -7.08 4.48
N THR A 167 -6.38 -6.10 5.37
CA THR A 167 -7.37 -5.94 6.45
C THR A 167 -8.76 -5.66 5.89
N GLU A 168 -9.80 -6.28 6.46
CA GLU A 168 -11.22 -6.18 6.06
C GLU A 168 -11.86 -4.79 6.32
N SER A 169 -11.04 -3.76 6.52
CA SER A 169 -11.47 -2.38 6.77
C SER A 169 -12.28 -1.80 5.59
N GLU A 170 -11.99 -2.22 4.36
CA GLU A 170 -12.57 -1.67 3.12
C GLU A 170 -13.57 -2.62 2.44
N GLY A 171 -13.97 -3.68 3.13
CA GLY A 171 -14.85 -4.74 2.62
C GLY A 171 -14.50 -6.07 3.29
N LYS A 172 -15.37 -7.07 3.15
CA LYS A 172 -15.13 -8.44 3.68
C LYS A 172 -14.65 -9.38 2.57
N GLY A 173 -13.86 -10.37 2.93
CA GLY A 173 -13.49 -11.51 2.08
C GLY A 173 -12.13 -11.38 1.39
N PHE A 174 -11.31 -10.37 1.72
CA PHE A 174 -9.97 -10.22 1.11
C PHE A 174 -8.81 -10.36 2.11
N SER A 175 -9.09 -10.67 3.38
CA SER A 175 -8.07 -11.10 4.35
C SER A 175 -7.62 -12.55 4.18
N ASN A 176 -8.23 -13.31 3.25
CA ASN A 176 -7.87 -14.70 2.98
C ASN A 176 -7.99 -15.62 4.21
N GLY A 177 -9.04 -15.42 5.00
CA GLY A 177 -9.31 -16.22 6.20
C GLY A 177 -8.46 -15.84 7.43
N LEU A 178 -7.59 -14.83 7.31
CA LEU A 178 -6.77 -14.37 8.43
C LEU A 178 -7.61 -13.66 9.50
N TRP A 179 -8.68 -12.98 9.10
CA TRP A 179 -9.55 -12.26 10.02
C TRP A 179 -10.47 -13.20 10.82
N SER A 180 -10.50 -13.01 12.13
CA SER A 180 -11.44 -13.71 13.01
C SER A 180 -12.80 -13.01 13.02
N GLU A 181 -13.79 -13.60 12.35
CA GLU A 181 -15.17 -13.07 12.33
C GLU A 181 -15.78 -12.92 13.74
N LYS A 182 -15.32 -13.73 14.70
CA LYS A 182 -15.73 -13.67 16.11
C LYS A 182 -15.44 -12.30 16.76
N SER A 183 -14.42 -11.59 16.28
CA SER A 183 -14.05 -10.26 16.78
C SER A 183 -15.13 -9.21 16.51
N LYS A 184 -15.90 -9.36 15.42
CA LYS A 184 -16.86 -8.36 14.89
C LYS A 184 -16.24 -6.99 14.55
N VAL A 185 -14.95 -6.78 14.79
CA VAL A 185 -14.19 -5.58 14.43
C VAL A 185 -13.31 -5.91 13.24
N SER A 186 -13.56 -5.27 12.10
CA SER A 186 -12.82 -5.51 10.85
C SER A 186 -11.48 -4.79 10.81
N GLN A 187 -11.32 -3.68 11.54
CA GLN A 187 -10.03 -3.02 11.66
C GLN A 187 -9.05 -3.91 12.44
N PRO A 188 -7.77 -3.96 12.05
CA PRO A 188 -6.76 -4.70 12.81
C PRO A 188 -6.60 -4.13 14.22
N LEU A 189 -6.55 -5.01 15.21
CA LEU A 189 -6.37 -4.68 16.62
C LEU A 189 -5.05 -5.23 17.13
N VAL A 190 -4.31 -4.40 17.85
CA VAL A 190 -3.13 -4.79 18.61
C VAL A 190 -3.31 -4.27 20.03
N ASN A 191 -3.31 -5.16 21.02
CA ASN A 191 -3.56 -4.79 22.41
C ASN A 191 -4.86 -3.97 22.56
N GLN A 192 -5.92 -4.39 21.89
CA GLN A 192 -7.26 -3.79 21.79
C GLN A 192 -7.30 -2.41 21.12
N LYS A 193 -6.17 -1.91 20.60
CA LYS A 193 -6.10 -0.63 19.88
C LYS A 193 -6.18 -0.86 18.38
N ARG A 194 -7.01 -0.08 17.72
CA ARG A 194 -7.10 -0.06 16.25
C ARG A 194 -5.80 0.46 15.67
N VAL A 195 -5.21 -0.30 14.76
CA VAL A 195 -4.10 0.17 13.93
C VAL A 195 -4.58 0.47 12.51
N TYR A 196 -3.77 1.21 11.77
CA TYR A 196 -4.11 1.55 10.38
C TYR A 196 -4.16 0.30 9.49
N LYS A 197 -4.72 0.42 8.29
CA LYS A 197 -4.84 -0.66 7.31
C LYS A 197 -3.51 -1.37 7.05
N ARG A 198 -3.56 -2.69 6.80
CA ARG A 198 -2.38 -3.54 6.58
C ARG A 198 -2.58 -4.42 5.36
N ILE A 199 -1.44 -4.77 4.75
CA ILE A 199 -1.33 -5.83 3.75
C ILE A 199 -0.68 -7.02 4.44
N PHE A 200 -1.26 -8.20 4.26
CA PHE A 200 -0.73 -9.45 4.81
C PHE A 200 0.16 -10.11 3.78
N ILE A 201 1.42 -10.32 4.17
CA ILE A 201 2.44 -10.92 3.32
C ILE A 201 3.10 -12.12 3.98
N LYS A 202 3.72 -12.97 3.17
CA LYS A 202 4.62 -14.03 3.60
C LYS A 202 5.91 -13.96 2.80
N ASN A 203 7.04 -14.23 3.44
CA ASN A 203 8.32 -14.35 2.75
C ASN A 203 8.37 -15.69 2.00
N LYS A 204 8.68 -15.65 0.69
CA LYS A 204 8.75 -16.84 -0.18
C LYS A 204 10.07 -17.61 -0.04
N GLN A 205 11.09 -17.00 0.56
CA GLN A 205 12.45 -17.52 0.61
C GLN A 205 12.74 -18.35 1.88
N LEU A 206 11.71 -18.75 2.65
CA LEU A 206 11.82 -19.40 3.97
C LEU A 206 11.12 -20.76 4.08
#